data_AF-R4V6C9-F1
#
_entry.id   AF-R4V6C9-F1
#
_cell.length_a   1.000
_cell.length_b   1.000
_cell.length_c   1.000
_cell.angle_alpha   90.00
_cell.angle_beta   90.00
_cell.angle_gamma   90.00
#
_symmetry.space_group_name_H-M   'P 1'
#
loop_
_entity.id
_entity.type
_entity.pdbx_description
1 polymer ?
#
loop_
_entity_poly.entity_id
_entity_poly.type
_entity_poly.pdbx_seq_one_letter_code
_entity_poly.pdbx_strand_id
1 'polypeptide(L)'
;QKNGYLAQVMDEIRHTHQCAYVNYYFSKYFHDPAGHTDARRTRAIGPLWKGMKRVFADGFISGDAVECSVNLQLVGEACFTNPLIVAVTEWAAANGDEITPTVFLSIETDELRHMANGYQTVVSIANDPTTAKYINTDLENAFWTQQKYFTPVLGMLFEYGS
;
A
#
# COMPACT_ATOMS: atom_id res chain seq x y z
N GLN A 1 -14.16 -14.73 -9.24
CA GLN A 1 -13.66 -14.24 -7.94
C GLN A 1 -12.29 -14.80 -7.56
N LYS A 2 -12.13 -16.11 -7.28
CA LYS A 2 -10.83 -16.69 -6.84
C LYS A 2 -9.63 -16.37 -7.74
N ASN A 3 -9.78 -16.43 -9.07
CA ASN A 3 -8.70 -16.13 -10.00
C ASN A 3 -8.29 -14.65 -10.02
N GLY A 4 -9.20 -13.73 -9.67
CA GLY A 4 -8.89 -12.31 -9.54
C GLY A 4 -7.98 -12.04 -8.35
N TYR A 5 -8.30 -12.61 -7.18
CA TYR A 5 -7.41 -12.53 -6.02
C TYR A 5 -6.09 -13.28 -6.25
N LEU A 6 -6.09 -14.38 -7.02
CA LEU A 6 -4.83 -15.06 -7.38
C LEU A 6 -3.91 -14.17 -8.23
N ALA A 7 -4.45 -13.38 -9.15
CA ALA A 7 -3.66 -12.40 -9.89
C ALA A 7 -3.03 -11.38 -8.94
N GLN A 8 -3.82 -10.81 -8.03
CA GLN A 8 -3.31 -9.88 -7.01
C GLN A 8 -2.24 -10.52 -6.11
N VAL A 9 -2.37 -11.80 -5.73
CA VAL A 9 -1.32 -12.51 -4.98
C VAL A 9 0.02 -12.51 -5.75
N MET A 10 -0.01 -12.75 -7.06
CA MET A 10 1.20 -12.75 -7.88
C MET A 10 1.77 -11.34 -8.07
N ASP A 11 0.89 -10.35 -8.23
CA ASP A 11 1.27 -8.94 -8.35
C ASP A 11 1.92 -8.46 -7.03
N GLU A 12 1.42 -8.82 -5.85
CA GLU A 12 2.06 -8.41 -4.59
C GLU A 12 3.43 -9.05 -4.34
N ILE A 13 3.66 -10.26 -4.87
CA ILE A 13 5.01 -10.86 -4.89
C ILE A 13 5.93 -10.03 -5.80
N ARG A 14 5.43 -9.61 -6.97
CA ARG A 14 6.16 -8.73 -7.91
C ARG A 14 6.48 -7.38 -7.25
N HIS A 15 5.51 -6.74 -6.62
CA HIS A 15 5.64 -5.43 -5.96
C HIS A 15 6.64 -5.48 -4.80
N THR A 16 6.61 -6.56 -4.01
CA THR A 16 7.60 -6.80 -2.96
C THR A 16 9.03 -6.82 -3.50
N HIS A 17 9.26 -7.48 -4.64
CA HIS A 17 10.57 -7.51 -5.28
C HIS A 17 10.93 -6.17 -5.93
N GLN A 18 9.97 -5.44 -6.50
CA GLN A 18 10.20 -4.12 -7.08
C GLN A 18 10.61 -3.08 -6.02
N CYS A 19 9.90 -2.99 -4.90
CA CYS A 19 10.26 -2.10 -3.78
C CYS A 19 11.62 -2.46 -3.16
N ALA A 20 11.94 -3.77 -3.11
CA ALA A 20 13.27 -4.22 -2.70
C ALA A 20 14.35 -3.83 -3.73
N TYR A 21 14.04 -3.88 -5.02
CA TYR A 21 14.96 -3.52 -6.09
C TYR A 21 15.32 -2.03 -6.06
N VAL A 22 14.37 -1.14 -5.79
CA VAL A 22 14.64 0.30 -5.63
C VAL A 22 15.69 0.54 -4.54
N ASN A 23 15.48 -0.02 -3.34
CA ASN A 23 16.46 0.07 -2.25
C ASN A 23 17.80 -0.57 -2.60
N TYR A 24 17.78 -1.72 -3.29
CA TYR A 24 18.99 -2.38 -3.76
C TYR A 24 19.77 -1.52 -4.76
N TYR A 25 19.09 -0.81 -5.67
CA TYR A 25 19.70 0.09 -6.61
C TYR A 25 20.36 1.28 -5.90
N PHE A 26 19.62 1.97 -5.02
CA PHE A 26 20.18 3.08 -4.23
C PHE A 26 21.34 2.63 -3.33
N SER A 27 21.27 1.43 -2.74
CA SER A 27 22.39 0.85 -1.97
C SER A 27 23.68 0.71 -2.76
N LYS A 28 23.61 0.63 -4.09
CA LYS A 28 24.77 0.45 -4.97
C LYS A 28 25.26 1.73 -5.61
N TYR A 29 24.36 2.66 -5.90
CA TYR A 29 24.62 3.78 -6.78
C TYR A 29 24.36 5.15 -6.14
N PHE A 30 23.70 5.20 -4.98
CA PHE A 30 23.55 6.44 -4.21
C PHE A 30 24.76 6.70 -3.32
N HIS A 31 24.95 7.95 -2.93
CA HIS A 31 26.08 8.35 -2.11
C HIS A 31 25.98 7.83 -0.66
N ASP A 32 24.77 7.58 -0.15
CA ASP A 32 24.56 7.00 1.19
C ASP A 32 23.81 5.66 1.12
N PRO A 33 24.51 4.53 1.21
CA PRO A 33 23.89 3.20 1.19
C PRO A 33 23.35 2.74 2.55
N ALA A 34 23.66 3.45 3.65
CA ALA A 34 23.18 3.07 4.97
C ALA A 34 21.65 3.22 5.04
N GLY A 35 20.97 2.30 5.71
CA GLY A 35 19.50 2.26 5.72
C GLY A 35 18.90 1.61 4.47
N HIS A 36 19.31 1.97 3.25
CA HIS A 36 18.86 1.25 2.04
C HIS A 36 19.29 -0.23 2.04
N THR A 37 20.49 -0.50 2.57
CA THR A 37 21.06 -1.86 2.64
C THR A 37 20.43 -2.74 3.72
N ASP A 38 19.83 -2.17 4.76
CA ASP A 38 19.46 -2.92 5.96
C ASP A 38 18.17 -2.51 6.66
N ALA A 39 17.32 -1.70 6.01
CA ALA A 39 16.02 -1.24 6.54
C ALA A 39 15.19 -2.37 7.15
N ARG A 40 15.26 -3.60 6.62
CA ARG A 40 14.50 -4.75 7.13
C ARG A 40 14.77 -5.08 8.60
N ARG A 41 15.97 -4.74 9.13
CA ARG A 41 16.29 -4.81 10.56
C ARG A 41 16.22 -3.44 11.24
N THR A 42 16.78 -2.40 10.63
CA THR A 42 16.96 -1.08 11.28
C THR A 42 15.63 -0.34 11.47
N ARG A 43 14.62 -0.60 10.62
CA ARG A 43 13.25 -0.07 10.82
C ARG A 43 12.62 -0.42 12.16
N ALA A 44 13.08 -1.50 12.81
CA ALA A 44 12.55 -1.92 14.11
C ALA A 44 12.89 -0.96 15.26
N ILE A 45 13.87 -0.06 15.07
CA ILE A 45 14.34 0.88 16.08
C ILE A 45 13.33 2.03 16.28
N GLY A 46 12.76 2.54 15.19
CA GLY A 46 11.93 3.75 15.20
C GLY A 46 10.43 3.51 15.46
N PRO A 47 9.70 4.52 15.97
CA PRO A 47 8.27 4.40 16.26
C PRO A 47 7.39 4.39 15.00
N LEU A 48 7.79 5.07 13.93
CA LEU A 48 7.01 5.18 12.69
C LEU A 48 6.70 3.81 12.07
N TRP A 49 7.62 2.85 12.21
CA TRP A 49 7.44 1.49 11.70
C TRP A 49 6.27 0.75 12.37
N LYS A 50 5.96 1.06 13.63
CA LYS A 50 4.83 0.42 14.33
C LYS A 50 3.49 0.81 13.70
N GLY A 51 3.34 2.08 13.34
CA GLY A 51 2.15 2.57 12.64
C GLY A 51 2.02 1.97 11.24
N MET A 52 3.12 1.89 10.48
CA MET A 52 3.12 1.28 9.15
C MET A 52 2.65 -0.18 9.20
N LYS A 53 3.14 -0.97 10.17
CA LYS A 53 2.67 -2.35 10.36
C LYS A 53 1.18 -2.43 10.66
N ARG A 54 0.61 -1.45 11.38
CA ARG A 54 -0.82 -1.50 11.71
C ARG A 54 -1.69 -1.36 10.46
N VAL A 55 -1.30 -0.50 9.52
CA VAL A 55 -2.12 -0.19 8.34
C VAL A 55 -1.83 -1.09 7.14
N PHE A 56 -0.56 -1.45 6.91
CA PHE A 56 -0.08 -2.17 5.72
C PHE A 56 0.54 -3.55 6.03
N ALA A 57 0.30 -4.08 7.22
CA ALA A 57 0.60 -5.49 7.53
C ALA A 57 -0.55 -6.10 8.33
N ASP A 58 -0.64 -5.81 9.62
CA ASP A 58 -1.59 -6.45 10.53
C ASP A 58 -3.05 -6.20 10.09
N GLY A 59 -3.37 -4.97 9.67
CA GLY A 59 -4.70 -4.60 9.17
C GLY A 59 -5.11 -5.22 7.82
N PHE A 60 -4.17 -5.81 7.08
CA PHE A 60 -4.46 -6.49 5.81
C PHE A 60 -4.75 -7.98 5.97
N ILE A 61 -4.45 -8.56 7.14
CA ILE A 61 -4.49 -10.02 7.32
C ILE A 61 -5.11 -10.49 8.64
N SER A 62 -5.37 -9.59 9.59
CA SER A 62 -5.82 -9.95 10.94
C SER A 62 -7.22 -9.38 11.22
N GLY A 63 -8.25 -10.13 10.88
CA GLY A 63 -9.65 -9.74 11.06
C GLY A 63 -10.58 -10.64 10.25
N ASP A 64 -11.84 -10.22 10.09
CA ASP A 64 -12.70 -10.82 9.07
C ASP A 64 -12.07 -10.61 7.68
N ALA A 65 -12.20 -11.58 6.77
CA ALA A 65 -11.65 -11.45 5.43
C ALA A 65 -12.26 -10.27 4.65
N VAL A 66 -13.53 -9.93 4.91
CA VAL A 66 -14.19 -8.74 4.34
C VAL A 66 -13.59 -7.47 4.93
N GLU A 67 -13.40 -7.39 6.25
CA GLU A 67 -12.73 -6.24 6.91
C GLU A 67 -11.31 -6.05 6.36
N CYS A 68 -10.55 -7.14 6.19
CA CYS A 68 -9.21 -7.10 5.59
C CYS A 68 -9.25 -6.65 4.13
N SER A 69 -10.23 -7.13 3.35
CA SER A 69 -10.42 -6.72 1.95
C SER A 69 -10.79 -5.24 1.83
N VAL A 70 -11.60 -4.72 2.75
CA VAL A 70 -11.94 -3.30 2.78
C VAL A 70 -10.73 -2.46 3.20
N ASN A 71 -9.95 -2.90 4.19
CA ASN A 71 -8.68 -2.26 4.53
C ASN A 71 -7.69 -2.23 3.37
N LEU A 72 -7.50 -3.36 2.69
CA LEU A 72 -6.55 -3.51 1.59
C LEU A 72 -7.07 -2.84 0.32
N GLN A 73 -8.09 -3.40 -0.32
CA GLN A 73 -8.47 -3.01 -1.68
C GLN A 73 -9.35 -1.77 -1.74
N LEU A 74 -10.34 -1.69 -0.84
CA LEU A 74 -11.36 -0.64 -0.95
C LEU A 74 -10.93 0.70 -0.35
N VAL A 75 -10.01 0.68 0.61
CA VAL A 75 -9.45 1.88 1.26
C VAL A 75 -7.96 2.01 0.97
N GLY A 76 -7.14 1.03 1.35
CA GLY A 76 -5.68 1.08 1.21
C GLY A 76 -5.26 1.40 -0.22
N GLU A 77 -5.65 0.55 -1.18
CA GLU A 77 -5.31 0.68 -2.59
C GLU A 77 -6.09 1.81 -3.27
N ALA A 78 -7.42 1.77 -3.19
CA ALA A 78 -8.27 2.70 -3.93
C ALA A 78 -8.21 4.16 -3.43
N CYS A 79 -8.02 4.40 -2.13
CA CYS A 79 -7.91 5.76 -1.58
C CYS A 79 -6.47 6.25 -1.42
N PHE A 80 -5.52 5.36 -1.11
CA PHE A 80 -4.13 5.75 -0.82
C PHE A 80 -3.14 5.25 -1.86
N THR A 81 -2.90 3.93 -2.00
CA THR A 81 -1.79 3.38 -2.80
C THR A 81 -1.84 3.83 -4.26
N ASN A 82 -2.99 3.72 -4.93
CA ASN A 82 -3.09 4.02 -6.35
C ASN A 82 -2.70 5.48 -6.68
N PRO A 83 -3.30 6.52 -6.05
CA PRO A 83 -2.82 7.89 -6.25
C PRO A 83 -1.43 8.15 -5.65
N LEU A 84 -1.07 7.50 -4.53
CA LEU A 84 0.22 7.67 -3.87
C LEU A 84 1.38 7.24 -4.78
N ILE A 85 1.26 6.10 -5.46
CA ILE A 85 2.32 5.60 -6.34
C ILE A 85 2.65 6.63 -7.41
N VAL A 86 1.64 7.21 -8.07
CA VAL A 86 1.85 8.26 -9.08
C VAL A 86 2.49 9.50 -8.45
N ALA A 87 1.93 9.99 -7.33
CA ALA A 87 2.46 11.17 -6.65
C ALA A 87 3.94 10.99 -6.24
N VAL A 88 4.33 9.81 -5.76
CA VAL A 88 5.73 9.51 -5.43
C VAL A 88 6.61 9.64 -6.68
N THR A 89 6.15 9.25 -7.87
CA THR A 89 6.94 9.41 -9.10
C THR A 89 7.09 10.87 -9.52
N GLU A 90 6.05 11.69 -9.32
CA GLU A 90 6.10 13.13 -9.57
C GLU A 90 7.11 13.84 -8.65
N TRP A 91 7.04 13.56 -7.34
CA TRP A 91 7.99 14.11 -6.37
C TRP A 91 9.41 13.60 -6.59
N ALA A 92 9.58 12.31 -6.93
CA ALA A 92 10.88 11.73 -7.22
C ALA A 92 11.55 12.42 -8.41
N ALA A 93 10.83 12.54 -9.54
CA ALA A 93 11.35 13.19 -10.74
C ALA A 93 11.67 14.67 -10.49
N ALA A 94 10.81 15.39 -9.74
CA ALA A 94 11.07 16.77 -9.35
C ALA A 94 12.35 16.95 -8.52
N ASN A 95 12.79 15.90 -7.82
CA ASN A 95 14.01 15.87 -7.00
C ASN A 95 15.19 15.13 -7.66
N GLY A 96 15.09 14.79 -8.96
CA GLY A 96 16.17 14.17 -9.73
C GLY A 96 16.30 12.65 -9.56
N ASP A 97 15.30 11.97 -8.99
CA ASP A 97 15.22 10.52 -8.95
C ASP A 97 14.35 9.97 -10.10
N GLU A 98 15.01 9.31 -11.05
CA GLU A 98 14.36 8.62 -12.18
C GLU A 98 14.21 7.09 -11.97
N ILE A 99 14.79 6.56 -10.88
CA ILE A 99 14.71 5.13 -10.54
C ILE A 99 13.33 4.81 -9.98
N THR A 100 12.83 5.65 -9.08
CA THR A 100 11.50 5.45 -8.51
C THR A 100 10.42 5.53 -9.60
N PRO A 101 10.36 6.55 -10.48
CA PRO A 101 9.43 6.55 -11.62
C PRO A 101 9.48 5.30 -12.50
N THR A 102 10.69 4.84 -12.84
CA THR A 102 10.88 3.63 -13.67
C THR A 102 10.19 2.41 -13.06
N VAL A 103 10.28 2.24 -11.74
CA VAL A 103 9.72 1.08 -11.04
C VAL A 103 8.26 1.28 -10.67
N PHE A 104 7.90 2.43 -10.10
CA PHE A 104 6.58 2.69 -9.52
C PHE A 104 5.51 2.87 -10.60
N LEU A 105 5.83 3.49 -11.75
CA LEU A 105 4.90 3.51 -12.88
C LEU A 105 4.63 2.11 -13.44
N SER A 106 5.56 1.16 -13.27
CA SER A 106 5.30 -0.23 -13.61
C SER A 106 4.43 -0.96 -12.57
N ILE A 107 4.49 -0.59 -11.28
CA ILE A 107 3.60 -1.12 -10.24
C ILE A 107 2.17 -0.62 -10.49
N GLU A 108 2.01 0.67 -10.77
CA GLU A 108 0.71 1.31 -10.97
C GLU A 108 -0.17 0.59 -12.01
N THR A 109 0.43 0.06 -13.08
CA THR A 109 -0.30 -0.67 -14.12
C THR A 109 -1.04 -1.93 -13.62
N ASP A 110 -0.70 -2.45 -12.43
CA ASP A 110 -1.33 -3.61 -11.82
C ASP A 110 -2.49 -3.22 -10.88
N GLU A 111 -2.46 -2.03 -10.28
CA GLU A 111 -3.35 -1.58 -9.19
C GLU A 111 -4.83 -1.55 -9.56
N LEU A 112 -5.17 -1.23 -10.82
CA LEU A 112 -6.57 -1.25 -11.28
C LEU A 112 -7.22 -2.63 -11.15
N ARG A 113 -6.45 -3.72 -11.29
CA ARG A 113 -6.99 -5.08 -11.10
C ARG A 113 -7.27 -5.36 -9.62
N HIS A 114 -6.52 -4.74 -8.72
CA HIS A 114 -6.65 -4.93 -7.28
C HIS A 114 -7.84 -4.14 -6.74
N MET A 115 -8.01 -2.90 -7.21
CA MET A 115 -9.23 -2.12 -6.96
C MET A 115 -10.49 -2.86 -7.44
N ALA A 116 -10.42 -3.52 -8.61
CA ALA A 116 -11.52 -4.34 -9.12
C ALA A 116 -11.82 -5.55 -8.21
N ASN A 117 -10.80 -6.14 -7.58
CA ASN A 117 -11.02 -7.20 -6.57
C ASN A 117 -11.78 -6.65 -5.35
N GLY A 118 -11.44 -5.46 -4.85
CA GLY A 118 -12.19 -4.81 -3.76
C GLY A 118 -13.65 -4.54 -4.13
N TYR A 119 -13.89 -4.02 -5.33
CA TYR A 119 -15.25 -3.86 -5.86
C TYR A 119 -16.00 -5.21 -5.90
N GLN A 120 -15.36 -6.26 -6.40
CA GLN A 120 -15.96 -7.60 -6.47
C GLN A 120 -16.17 -8.24 -5.09
N THR A 121 -15.41 -7.89 -4.06
CA THR A 121 -15.72 -8.25 -2.67
C THR A 121 -17.11 -7.76 -2.30
N VAL A 122 -17.38 -6.45 -2.48
CA VAL A 122 -18.66 -5.84 -2.14
C VAL A 122 -19.80 -6.46 -2.96
N VAL A 123 -19.62 -6.62 -4.27
CA VAL A 123 -20.63 -7.27 -5.13
C VAL A 123 -20.96 -8.68 -4.66
N SER A 124 -19.94 -9.46 -4.24
CA SER A 124 -20.16 -10.86 -3.84
C SER A 124 -20.98 -11.03 -2.56
N ILE A 125 -20.99 -10.02 -1.69
CA ILE A 125 -21.73 -10.04 -0.43
C ILE A 125 -23.00 -9.17 -0.47
N ALA A 126 -23.20 -8.32 -1.49
CA ALA A 126 -24.25 -7.31 -1.52
C ALA A 126 -25.68 -7.83 -1.26
N ASN A 127 -25.98 -9.08 -1.61
CA ASN A 127 -27.29 -9.70 -1.40
C ASN A 127 -27.40 -10.52 -0.11
N ASP A 128 -26.32 -10.63 0.68
CA ASP A 128 -26.37 -11.24 2.01
C ASP A 128 -27.04 -10.26 3.00
N PRO A 129 -28.13 -10.67 3.69
CA PRO A 129 -28.80 -9.81 4.67
C PRO A 129 -27.91 -9.33 5.82
N THR A 130 -26.80 -10.01 6.09
CA THR A 130 -25.81 -9.61 7.10
C THR A 130 -24.99 -8.41 6.63
N THR A 131 -24.77 -8.24 5.33
CA THR A 131 -24.01 -7.10 4.77
C THR A 131 -24.60 -5.77 5.17
N ALA A 132 -25.93 -5.62 5.09
CA ALA A 132 -26.62 -4.39 5.52
C ALA A 132 -26.39 -4.03 7.00
N LYS A 133 -25.99 -5.00 7.84
CA LYS A 133 -25.71 -4.80 9.26
C LYS A 133 -24.26 -4.43 9.55
N TYR A 134 -23.31 -4.96 8.79
CA TYR A 134 -21.89 -4.95 9.18
C TYR A 134 -20.98 -4.16 8.24
N ILE A 135 -21.25 -4.12 6.93
CA ILE A 135 -20.26 -3.64 5.95
C ILE A 135 -19.86 -2.18 6.15
N ASN A 136 -20.81 -1.32 6.55
CA ASN A 136 -20.51 0.10 6.77
C ASN A 136 -19.67 0.30 8.03
N THR A 137 -19.88 -0.51 9.07
CA THR A 137 -19.05 -0.49 10.29
C THR A 137 -17.61 -0.88 9.95
N ASP A 138 -17.43 -1.97 9.19
CA ASP A 138 -16.10 -2.42 8.78
C ASP A 138 -15.42 -1.40 7.87
N LEU A 139 -16.17 -0.78 6.95
CA LEU A 139 -15.67 0.29 6.09
C LEU A 139 -15.25 1.53 6.86
N GLU A 140 -16.03 1.98 7.83
CA GLU A 140 -15.68 3.13 8.67
C GLU A 140 -14.42 2.85 9.50
N ASN A 141 -14.34 1.66 10.10
CA ASN A 141 -13.17 1.22 10.86
C ASN A 141 -11.92 1.12 9.98
N ALA A 142 -12.03 0.55 8.78
CA ALA A 142 -10.95 0.44 7.82
C ALA A 142 -10.50 1.82 7.33
N PHE A 143 -11.43 2.69 6.94
CA PHE A 143 -11.14 4.06 6.53
C PHE A 143 -10.37 4.79 7.63
N TRP A 144 -10.88 4.75 8.86
CA TRP A 144 -10.25 5.41 9.99
C TRP A 144 -8.87 4.82 10.30
N THR A 145 -8.71 3.50 10.21
CA THR A 145 -7.43 2.81 10.38
C THR A 145 -6.39 3.32 9.39
N GLN A 146 -6.71 3.36 8.10
CA GLN A 146 -5.75 3.75 7.05
C GLN A 146 -5.40 5.24 7.12
N GLN A 147 -6.40 6.13 7.17
CA GLN A 147 -6.15 7.58 7.20
C GLN A 147 -5.36 8.03 8.42
N LYS A 148 -5.55 7.37 9.58
CA LYS A 148 -4.93 7.79 10.84
C LYS A 148 -3.40 7.76 10.77
N TYR A 149 -2.85 6.87 9.94
CA TYR A 149 -1.43 6.83 9.65
C TYR A 149 -1.06 7.67 8.44
N PHE A 150 -1.74 7.48 7.30
CA PHE A 150 -1.30 8.08 6.04
C PHE A 150 -1.47 9.59 5.97
N THR A 151 -2.52 10.16 6.57
CA THR A 151 -2.74 11.61 6.54
C THR A 151 -1.54 12.40 7.12
N PRO A 152 -1.07 12.14 8.35
CA PRO A 152 0.10 12.85 8.87
C PRO A 152 1.41 12.41 8.21
N VAL A 153 1.58 11.11 7.92
CA VAL A 153 2.88 10.56 7.50
C VAL A 153 3.19 10.92 6.04
N LEU A 154 2.24 10.82 5.12
CA LEU A 154 2.49 11.14 3.71
C LEU A 154 2.78 12.63 3.51
N GLY A 155 1.99 13.50 4.15
CA GLY A 155 2.25 14.95 4.13
C GLY A 155 3.64 15.28 4.66
N MET A 156 4.02 14.70 5.80
CA MET A 156 5.37 14.87 6.36
C MET A 156 6.47 14.37 5.40
N LEU A 157 6.31 13.19 4.80
CA LEU A 157 7.32 12.62 3.89
C LEU A 157 7.48 13.46 2.61
N PHE A 158 6.39 13.95 2.04
CA PHE A 158 6.46 14.77 0.84
C PHE A 158 7.00 16.18 1.13
N GLU A 159 6.44 16.87 2.13
CA GLU A 159 6.76 18.29 2.37
C GLU A 159 8.14 18.51 3.02
N TYR A 160 8.65 17.54 3.79
CA TYR A 160 9.92 17.68 4.53
C TYR A 160 11.02 16.71 4.05
N GLY A 161 10.68 15.78 3.15
CA GLY A 161 11.63 14.84 2.54
C GLY A 161 12.06 15.22 1.13
N SER A 162 11.64 16.39 0.64
CA SER A 162 12.00 16.96 -0.66
C SER A 162 12.86 18.21 -0.52
#